data_AF-A0A812SF58-F1
#
_entry.id   AF-A0A812SF58-F1
#
_cell.length_a   1.000
_cell.length_b   1.000
_cell.length_c   1.000
_cell.angle_alpha   90.00
_cell.angle_beta   90.00
_cell.angle_gamma   90.00
#
_symmetry.space_group_name_H-M   'P 1'
#
loop_
_entity.id
_entity.type
_entity.pdbx_description
1 polymer ?
#
loop_
_entity_poly.entity_id
_entity_poly.type
_entity_poly.pdbx_seq_one_letter_code
_entity_poly.pdbx_strand_id
1 'polypeptide(L)'
;MAQAIQQILNDPDELSEEGMSWSRQVGLAFIIPRAALQCVPLAANEPRDGLQRTATFVRLPDASPKLVVAPAGPCGFGVFATTRISSNERLGEYTGEIRSYDIWCEEIKALKIRRRNSDASSPFIREELYAAWAGSGLAEKGVVIDAYHKGNLMRFINCSCKPNCSFKSVSAPREPHGRLQVTTLRAIEAGEQLSVDYGWYHDPATLDDIRKEAVAAYTSDLPHLQALQLSDPEPGEGDSEAVQLVAEALKEARGRPGLRRRPHSFLAGLLDSEALARFLESGKRFSEATTYRAIPDPVWLLYEVLGAERVGIACRCGADPSLNSSGRCAGIIGRPLQVNFAGRDES
;
A
#
# COMPACT_ATOMS: atom_id res chain seq x y z
N MET A 1 19.13 3.51 4.01
CA MET A 1 18.57 3.14 2.69
C MET A 1 19.45 3.65 1.54
N ALA A 2 19.68 4.96 1.42
CA ALA A 2 20.56 5.51 0.36
C ALA A 2 21.97 4.90 0.35
N GLN A 3 22.62 4.71 1.50
CA GLN A 3 23.94 4.04 1.58
C GLN A 3 23.90 2.57 1.15
N ALA A 4 22.85 1.82 1.51
CA ALA A 4 22.70 0.42 1.12
C ALA A 4 22.41 0.28 -0.38
N ILE A 5 21.57 1.15 -0.94
CA ILE A 5 21.33 1.25 -2.39
C ILE A 5 22.64 1.66 -3.08
N GLN A 6 23.40 2.60 -2.53
CA GLN A 6 24.66 3.03 -3.11
C GLN A 6 25.73 1.93 -3.06
N GLN A 7 25.80 1.16 -1.98
CA GLN A 7 26.65 -0.04 -1.89
C GLN A 7 26.24 -1.08 -2.92
N ILE A 8 24.95 -1.37 -3.04
CA ILE A 8 24.37 -2.22 -4.09
C ILE A 8 24.76 -1.76 -5.51
N LEU A 9 24.74 -0.44 -5.75
CA LEU A 9 25.10 0.14 -7.04
C LEU A 9 26.61 0.12 -7.30
N ASN A 10 27.43 0.18 -6.25
CA ASN A 10 28.88 0.30 -6.35
C ASN A 10 29.60 -1.05 -6.35
N ASP A 11 29.07 -2.06 -5.66
CA ASP A 11 29.64 -3.40 -5.57
C ASP A 11 28.53 -4.48 -5.54
N PRO A 12 28.05 -4.91 -6.72
CA PRO A 12 26.98 -5.91 -6.81
C PRO A 12 27.46 -7.34 -6.47
N ASP A 13 28.78 -7.57 -6.41
CA ASP A 13 29.39 -8.90 -6.25
C ASP A 13 29.69 -9.24 -4.77
N GLU A 14 29.88 -8.24 -3.89
CA GLU A 14 30.23 -8.42 -2.47
C GLU A 14 29.10 -9.02 -1.59
N LEU A 15 27.84 -8.98 -2.06
CA LEU A 15 26.67 -9.47 -1.31
C LEU A 15 26.38 -10.97 -1.54
N SER A 16 27.40 -11.80 -1.78
CA SER A 16 27.21 -13.20 -2.24
C SER A 16 27.26 -14.31 -1.18
N GLU A 17 27.49 -14.04 0.10
CA GLU A 17 27.59 -15.10 1.12
C GLU A 17 26.38 -15.10 2.07
N GLU A 18 25.77 -16.28 2.21
CA GLU A 18 24.54 -16.63 2.97
C GLU A 18 23.19 -16.51 2.20
N GLY A 19 22.89 -17.50 1.34
CA GLY A 19 21.52 -17.79 0.88
C GLY A 19 21.07 -17.12 -0.42
N MET A 20 22.03 -16.60 -1.20
CA MET A 20 21.84 -15.79 -2.40
C MET A 20 21.52 -16.62 -3.65
N SER A 21 20.62 -16.15 -4.53
CA SER A 21 20.47 -16.75 -5.88
C SER A 21 20.29 -15.69 -6.96
N TRP A 22 20.96 -15.92 -8.09
CA TRP A 22 21.00 -15.09 -9.28
C TRP A 22 20.30 -15.85 -10.42
N SER A 23 19.46 -15.19 -11.23
CA SER A 23 18.92 -15.84 -12.44
C SER A 23 19.04 -14.96 -13.68
N ARG A 24 19.84 -15.49 -14.62
CA ARG A 24 20.18 -14.89 -15.92
C ARG A 24 19.04 -14.95 -16.94
N GLN A 25 17.91 -15.55 -16.61
CA GLN A 25 16.70 -15.59 -17.45
C GLN A 25 15.57 -14.66 -16.98
N VAL A 26 15.63 -14.15 -15.75
CA VAL A 26 14.54 -13.36 -15.12
C VAL A 26 15.01 -12.12 -14.34
N GLY A 27 16.30 -11.76 -14.45
CA GLY A 27 16.77 -10.39 -14.23
C GLY A 27 16.52 -9.79 -12.85
N LEU A 28 16.45 -10.60 -11.80
CA LEU A 28 16.41 -10.12 -10.42
C LEU A 28 17.85 -10.09 -9.87
N ALA A 29 18.37 -8.89 -9.61
CA ALA A 29 19.41 -8.70 -8.61
C ALA A 29 18.69 -8.42 -7.28
N PHE A 30 19.24 -8.91 -6.16
CA PHE A 30 18.83 -8.77 -4.76
C PHE A 30 18.00 -9.87 -4.09
N ILE A 31 18.32 -9.97 -2.80
CA ILE A 31 18.04 -10.99 -1.81
C ILE A 31 16.61 -10.81 -1.33
N ILE A 32 15.74 -11.73 -1.72
CA ILE A 32 14.38 -11.81 -1.17
C ILE A 32 14.42 -12.90 -0.09
N PRO A 33 13.93 -12.66 1.14
CA PRO A 33 13.77 -13.70 2.15
C PRO A 33 13.05 -14.90 1.53
N ARG A 34 13.45 -16.14 1.84
CA ARG A 34 12.86 -17.36 1.23
C ARG A 34 11.32 -17.38 1.23
N ALA A 35 10.68 -16.71 2.19
CA ALA A 35 9.23 -16.55 2.27
C ALA A 35 8.62 -15.59 1.22
N ALA A 36 9.38 -14.64 0.68
CA ALA A 36 8.97 -13.79 -0.43
C ALA A 36 9.38 -14.36 -1.81
N LEU A 37 10.05 -15.53 -1.84
CA LEU A 37 10.24 -16.40 -3.03
C LEU A 37 9.01 -17.32 -3.30
N GLN A 38 7.84 -17.05 -2.73
CA GLN A 38 6.60 -17.77 -3.08
C GLN A 38 6.11 -17.48 -4.51
N CYS A 39 6.80 -16.59 -5.24
CA CYS A 39 6.49 -16.22 -6.61
C CYS A 39 7.44 -16.91 -7.60
N VAL A 40 6.90 -17.58 -8.61
CA VAL A 40 7.64 -18.13 -9.74
C VAL A 40 7.91 -17.01 -10.76
N PRO A 41 9.18 -16.73 -11.11
CA PRO A 41 9.48 -15.68 -12.07
C PRO A 41 8.87 -15.92 -13.46
N LEU A 42 8.26 -14.89 -14.05
CA LEU A 42 7.71 -14.94 -15.41
C LEU A 42 8.29 -13.84 -16.31
N ALA A 43 8.94 -14.25 -17.40
CA ALA A 43 9.39 -13.35 -18.46
C ALA A 43 8.23 -12.85 -19.35
N ALA A 44 7.12 -13.59 -19.39
CA ALA A 44 5.92 -13.22 -20.13
C ALA A 44 4.67 -13.73 -19.39
N ASN A 45 3.56 -13.06 -19.63
CA ASN A 45 2.26 -13.42 -19.08
C ASN A 45 1.87 -14.88 -19.39
N GLU A 46 1.34 -15.59 -18.39
CA GLU A 46 0.91 -16.99 -18.48
C GLU A 46 -0.62 -17.09 -18.46
N PRO A 47 -1.28 -17.48 -19.55
CA PRO A 47 -2.73 -17.63 -19.56
C PRO A 47 -3.23 -18.77 -18.67
N ARG A 48 -4.35 -18.54 -17.99
CA ARG A 48 -5.11 -19.53 -17.21
C ARG A 48 -6.57 -19.54 -17.67
N ASP A 49 -7.39 -20.37 -17.03
CA ASP A 49 -8.85 -20.36 -17.22
C ASP A 49 -9.31 -20.60 -18.68
N GLY A 50 -8.51 -21.33 -19.45
CA GLY A 50 -8.77 -21.59 -20.87
C GLY A 50 -8.41 -20.44 -21.82
N LEU A 51 -7.83 -19.35 -21.31
CA LEU A 51 -7.32 -18.25 -22.11
C LEU A 51 -6.14 -18.71 -22.98
N GLN A 52 -6.03 -18.15 -24.18
CA GLN A 52 -5.05 -18.56 -25.17
C GLN A 52 -3.81 -17.67 -25.14
N ARG A 53 -2.64 -18.29 -25.23
CA ARG A 53 -1.38 -17.56 -25.33
C ARG A 53 -1.30 -16.86 -26.68
N THR A 54 -1.12 -15.54 -26.67
CA THR A 54 -1.11 -14.77 -27.91
C THR A 54 0.29 -14.66 -28.48
N ALA A 55 0.40 -14.74 -29.80
CA ALA A 55 1.55 -14.22 -30.51
C ALA A 55 1.62 -12.71 -30.24
N THR A 56 2.66 -12.28 -29.53
CA THR A 56 2.81 -10.90 -29.09
C THR A 56 3.17 -10.03 -30.29
N PHE A 57 2.24 -9.18 -30.75
CA PHE A 57 2.51 -8.30 -31.90
C PHE A 57 3.28 -7.04 -31.48
N VAL A 58 3.13 -6.61 -30.22
CA VAL A 58 3.90 -5.51 -29.63
C VAL A 58 4.95 -6.10 -28.70
N ARG A 59 6.23 -6.06 -29.06
CA ARG A 59 7.30 -6.47 -28.14
C ARG A 59 7.42 -5.43 -27.02
N LEU A 60 6.98 -5.80 -25.81
CA LEU A 60 7.28 -5.04 -24.60
C LEU A 60 8.61 -5.54 -24.04
N PRO A 61 9.45 -4.67 -23.50
CA PRO A 61 10.59 -5.13 -22.73
C PRO A 61 10.09 -5.80 -21.44
N ASP A 62 10.77 -6.86 -20.99
CA ASP A 62 10.40 -7.58 -19.77
C ASP A 62 10.53 -6.63 -18.55
N ALA A 63 11.70 -6.01 -18.39
CA ALA A 63 11.95 -4.92 -17.47
C ALA A 63 13.16 -4.10 -17.92
N SER A 64 13.18 -2.81 -17.59
CA SER A 64 14.30 -1.93 -17.84
C SER A 64 15.50 -2.31 -16.95
N PRO A 65 16.73 -2.37 -17.50
CA PRO A 65 17.93 -2.63 -16.69
C PRO A 65 18.26 -1.51 -15.71
N LYS A 66 17.52 -0.38 -15.77
CA LYS A 66 17.65 0.76 -14.85
C LYS A 66 16.90 0.53 -13.53
N LEU A 67 16.39 -0.66 -13.28
CA LEU A 67 15.51 -0.96 -12.15
C LEU A 67 16.14 -1.95 -11.20
N VAL A 68 15.82 -1.78 -9.92
CA VAL A 68 16.30 -2.65 -8.84
C VAL A 68 15.22 -2.86 -7.80
N VAL A 69 15.07 -4.08 -7.28
CA VAL A 69 14.23 -4.35 -6.11
C VAL A 69 15.08 -4.19 -4.85
N ALA A 70 14.60 -3.41 -3.88
CA ALA A 70 15.28 -3.25 -2.61
C ALA A 70 14.26 -3.17 -1.45
N PRO A 71 14.68 -3.40 -0.20
CA PRO A 71 13.83 -3.13 0.96
C PRO A 71 13.35 -1.67 0.95
N ALA A 72 12.05 -1.48 1.08
CA ALA A 72 11.35 -0.21 1.17
C ALA A 72 10.55 -0.21 2.48
N GLY A 73 11.22 -0.08 3.62
CA GLY A 73 10.52 -0.04 4.91
C GLY A 73 9.64 1.22 4.99
N PRO A 74 8.37 1.17 5.41
CA PRO A 74 7.53 0.07 5.90
C PRO A 74 6.55 -0.53 4.88
N CYS A 75 6.80 -0.34 3.58
CA CYS A 75 6.05 -0.93 2.47
C CYS A 75 6.56 -2.34 2.09
N GLY A 76 7.52 -2.90 2.83
CA GLY A 76 8.14 -4.19 2.53
C GLY A 76 9.27 -4.02 1.51
N PHE A 77 9.00 -4.37 0.25
CA PHE A 77 9.95 -4.21 -0.86
C PHE A 77 9.41 -3.17 -1.84
N GLY A 78 10.33 -2.52 -2.56
CA GLY A 78 10.03 -1.53 -3.57
C GLY A 78 10.90 -1.70 -4.81
N VAL A 79 10.50 -1.10 -5.93
CA VAL A 79 11.34 -0.97 -7.12
C VAL A 79 11.95 0.43 -7.16
N PHE A 80 13.26 0.53 -7.38
CA PHE A 80 14.01 1.78 -7.41
C PHE A 80 14.73 1.95 -8.73
N ALA A 81 14.97 3.20 -9.12
CA ALA A 81 15.78 3.54 -10.27
C ALA A 81 17.27 3.47 -9.90
N THR A 82 18.09 2.77 -10.69
CA THR A 82 19.55 2.72 -10.52
C THR A 82 20.26 3.89 -11.19
N THR A 83 19.60 4.49 -12.19
CA THR A 83 20.07 5.66 -12.95
C THR A 83 18.89 6.58 -13.23
N ARG A 84 19.15 7.80 -13.70
CA ARG A 84 18.07 8.71 -14.10
C ARG A 84 17.22 8.09 -15.23
N ILE A 85 15.91 8.14 -15.06
CA ILE A 85 14.92 7.69 -16.04
C ILE A 85 14.17 8.90 -16.58
N SER A 86 13.96 8.93 -17.90
CA SER A 86 13.26 10.04 -18.56
C SER A 86 11.75 9.98 -18.29
N SER A 87 11.06 11.10 -18.48
CA SER A 87 9.59 11.12 -18.52
C SER A 87 9.06 10.37 -19.75
N ASN A 88 7.91 9.70 -19.61
CA ASN A 88 7.27 8.88 -20.64
C ASN A 88 8.13 7.68 -21.11
N GLU A 89 9.12 7.28 -20.33
CA GLU A 89 9.96 6.11 -20.61
C GLU A 89 9.19 4.83 -20.30
N ARG A 90 9.26 3.85 -21.21
CA ARG A 90 8.63 2.53 -21.06
C ARG A 90 9.56 1.63 -20.27
N LEU A 91 9.11 1.24 -19.07
CA LEU A 91 9.94 0.51 -18.12
C LEU A 91 9.82 -1.00 -18.22
N GLY A 92 8.73 -1.51 -18.78
CA GLY A 92 8.53 -2.93 -19.00
C GLY A 92 7.08 -3.33 -18.93
N GLU A 93 6.84 -4.63 -18.92
CA GLU A 93 5.51 -5.23 -18.76
C GLU A 93 5.31 -5.67 -17.31
N TYR A 94 4.10 -5.48 -16.76
CA TYR A 94 3.69 -6.13 -15.53
C TYR A 94 3.23 -7.54 -15.87
N THR A 95 4.00 -8.57 -15.49
CA THR A 95 3.72 -9.97 -15.85
C THR A 95 3.14 -10.75 -14.68
N GLY A 96 2.26 -11.69 -15.01
CA GLY A 96 1.66 -12.63 -14.07
C GLY A 96 0.83 -13.68 -14.77
N GLU A 97 -0.06 -14.32 -14.03
CA GLU A 97 -1.09 -15.19 -14.58
C GLU A 97 -2.22 -14.33 -15.16
N ILE A 98 -2.53 -14.46 -16.45
CA ILE A 98 -3.72 -13.82 -17.02
C ILE A 98 -4.92 -14.69 -16.64
N ARG A 99 -5.83 -14.11 -15.87
CA ARG A 99 -7.05 -14.76 -15.38
C ARG A 99 -8.29 -14.11 -15.99
N SER A 100 -9.35 -14.90 -16.16
CA SER A 100 -10.69 -14.36 -16.35
C SER A 100 -11.13 -13.65 -15.08
N TYR A 101 -11.62 -12.41 -15.17
CA TYR A 101 -11.97 -11.61 -14.00
C TYR A 101 -13.05 -12.29 -13.14
N ASP A 102 -14.12 -12.79 -13.76
CA ASP A 102 -15.22 -13.46 -13.04
C ASP A 102 -14.72 -14.70 -12.27
N ILE A 103 -13.89 -15.52 -12.91
CA ILE A 103 -13.34 -16.75 -12.30
C ILE A 103 -12.40 -16.38 -11.15
N TRP A 104 -11.54 -15.38 -11.36
CA TRP A 104 -10.64 -14.88 -10.33
C TRP A 104 -11.41 -14.34 -9.12
N CYS A 105 -12.47 -13.55 -9.34
CA CYS A 105 -13.33 -13.05 -8.26
C CYS A 105 -13.98 -14.18 -7.45
N GLU A 106 -14.48 -15.23 -8.09
CA GLU A 106 -15.06 -16.37 -7.38
C GLU A 106 -14.02 -17.15 -6.57
N GLU A 107 -12.80 -17.32 -7.09
CA GLU A 107 -11.70 -17.94 -6.33
C GLU A 107 -11.30 -17.11 -5.11
N ILE A 108 -11.19 -15.78 -5.26
CA ILE A 108 -10.90 -14.86 -4.16
C ILE A 108 -12.00 -14.92 -3.09
N LYS A 109 -13.28 -14.92 -3.49
CA LYS A 109 -14.41 -15.09 -2.55
C LYS A 109 -14.32 -16.43 -1.81
N ALA A 110 -14.03 -17.52 -2.50
CA ALA A 110 -13.88 -18.83 -1.87
C ALA A 110 -12.68 -18.88 -0.91
N LEU A 111 -11.57 -18.20 -1.24
CA LEU A 111 -10.42 -18.04 -0.34
C LEU A 111 -10.77 -17.25 0.92
N LYS A 112 -11.52 -16.14 0.77
CA LYS A 112 -12.02 -15.32 1.87
C LYS A 112 -12.89 -16.15 2.84
N ILE A 113 -13.88 -16.88 2.31
CA ILE A 113 -14.77 -17.74 3.11
C ILE A 113 -13.98 -18.80 3.88
N ARG A 114 -13.06 -19.52 3.21
CA ARG A 114 -12.26 -20.59 3.82
C ARG A 114 -11.39 -20.11 4.99
N ARG A 115 -10.87 -18.88 4.93
CA ARG A 115 -9.96 -18.37 5.96
C ARG A 115 -10.67 -17.96 7.26
N ARG A 116 -11.95 -17.59 7.21
CA ARG A 116 -12.64 -16.97 8.36
C ARG A 116 -13.94 -17.64 8.81
N ASN A 117 -14.40 -18.70 8.14
CA ASN A 117 -15.62 -19.42 8.53
C ASN A 117 -16.88 -18.50 8.56
N SER A 118 -16.93 -17.46 7.71
CA SER A 118 -17.99 -16.42 7.68
C SER A 118 -18.35 -15.99 6.25
N ASP A 119 -19.41 -15.16 6.13
CA ASP A 119 -19.88 -14.50 4.89
C ASP A 119 -18.73 -13.73 4.19
N ALA A 120 -18.78 -13.68 2.86
CA ALA A 120 -17.77 -13.15 1.95
C ALA A 120 -17.57 -11.62 2.03
N SER A 121 -18.16 -10.94 3.02
CA SER A 121 -17.88 -9.54 3.40
C SER A 121 -16.48 -9.35 3.99
N SER A 122 -15.57 -10.28 3.70
CA SER A 122 -14.23 -10.30 4.25
C SER A 122 -13.38 -9.21 3.63
N PRO A 123 -12.54 -8.56 4.45
CA PRO A 123 -11.56 -7.61 3.97
C PRO A 123 -10.58 -8.20 2.94
N PHE A 124 -9.86 -7.32 2.23
CA PHE A 124 -8.88 -7.71 1.20
C PHE A 124 -7.90 -8.77 1.72
N ILE A 125 -7.64 -9.76 0.88
CA ILE A 125 -6.59 -10.75 1.11
C ILE A 125 -5.34 -10.40 0.30
N ARG A 126 -4.18 -10.91 0.74
CA ARG A 126 -2.88 -10.59 0.12
C ARG A 126 -2.82 -10.94 -1.37
N GLU A 127 -3.56 -11.96 -1.78
CA GLU A 127 -3.72 -12.41 -3.16
C GLU A 127 -4.27 -11.31 -4.07
N GLU A 128 -5.20 -10.48 -3.57
CA GLU A 128 -5.78 -9.36 -4.33
C GLU A 128 -4.75 -8.25 -4.58
N LEU A 129 -3.73 -8.14 -3.73
CA LEU A 129 -2.79 -7.02 -3.77
C LEU A 129 -1.84 -7.06 -4.99
N TYR A 130 -1.77 -8.18 -5.68
CA TYR A 130 -0.88 -8.37 -6.83
C TYR A 130 -1.64 -8.50 -8.15
N ALA A 131 -2.97 -8.38 -8.11
CA ALA A 131 -3.82 -8.41 -9.29
C ALA A 131 -3.97 -7.00 -9.88
N ALA A 132 -3.71 -6.89 -11.18
CA ALA A 132 -3.87 -5.66 -11.92
C ALA A 132 -4.87 -5.83 -13.06
N TRP A 133 -5.85 -4.94 -13.15
CA TRP A 133 -6.85 -4.96 -14.22
C TRP A 133 -6.20 -4.72 -15.58
N ALA A 134 -6.40 -5.65 -16.52
CA ALA A 134 -5.81 -5.63 -17.85
C ALA A 134 -6.82 -5.27 -18.96
N GLY A 135 -8.04 -4.88 -18.61
CA GLY A 135 -9.08 -4.50 -19.57
C GLY A 135 -10.01 -5.64 -19.97
N SER A 136 -11.01 -5.30 -20.79
CA SER A 136 -11.89 -6.29 -21.42
C SER A 136 -11.18 -6.93 -22.60
N GLY A 137 -10.96 -8.24 -22.52
CA GLY A 137 -10.49 -9.02 -23.66
C GLY A 137 -11.55 -9.11 -24.76
N LEU A 138 -11.26 -9.88 -25.82
CA LEU A 138 -12.25 -10.22 -26.86
C LEU A 138 -13.44 -11.04 -26.32
N ALA A 139 -13.36 -11.52 -25.08
CA ALA A 139 -14.39 -12.30 -24.40
C ALA A 139 -15.50 -11.45 -23.74
N GLU A 140 -15.52 -10.12 -23.96
CA GLU A 140 -16.42 -9.11 -23.33
C GLU A 140 -16.28 -8.97 -21.81
N LYS A 141 -15.99 -10.06 -21.11
CA LYS A 141 -15.68 -10.16 -19.69
C LYS A 141 -14.20 -9.83 -19.48
N GLY A 142 -13.94 -8.98 -18.49
CA GLY A 142 -12.60 -8.48 -18.13
C GLY A 142 -11.54 -9.55 -17.90
N VAL A 143 -10.28 -9.14 -17.96
CA VAL A 143 -9.14 -9.94 -17.50
C VAL A 143 -8.32 -9.19 -16.45
N VAL A 144 -7.68 -9.97 -15.58
CA VAL A 144 -6.69 -9.48 -14.62
C VAL A 144 -5.37 -10.18 -14.84
N ILE A 145 -4.28 -9.48 -14.54
CA ILE A 145 -2.94 -10.06 -14.42
C ILE A 145 -2.68 -10.27 -12.93
N ASP A 146 -2.73 -11.51 -12.48
CA ASP A 146 -2.47 -11.92 -11.09
C ASP A 146 -1.00 -12.28 -10.93
N ALA A 147 -0.25 -11.41 -10.24
CA ALA A 147 1.17 -11.62 -9.97
C ALA A 147 1.48 -12.24 -8.59
N TYR A 148 0.49 -12.80 -7.89
CA TYR A 148 0.68 -13.33 -6.54
C TYR A 148 1.64 -14.53 -6.54
N HIS A 149 1.32 -15.57 -7.31
CA HIS A 149 2.11 -16.80 -7.38
C HIS A 149 3.14 -16.82 -8.50
N LYS A 150 2.94 -16.03 -9.56
CA LYS A 150 3.87 -15.97 -10.70
C LYS A 150 3.95 -14.56 -11.25
N GLY A 151 5.13 -14.04 -11.59
CA GLY A 151 5.26 -12.68 -12.10
C GLY A 151 6.70 -12.18 -12.19
N ASN A 152 6.90 -10.92 -12.55
CA ASN A 152 8.22 -10.27 -12.58
C ASN A 152 8.39 -9.22 -11.48
N LEU A 153 9.50 -8.49 -11.52
CA LEU A 153 9.85 -7.46 -10.53
C LEU A 153 8.83 -6.33 -10.40
N MET A 154 7.99 -6.09 -11.43
CA MET A 154 7.02 -4.99 -11.40
C MET A 154 5.95 -5.18 -10.32
N ARG A 155 5.75 -6.41 -9.84
CA ARG A 155 4.90 -6.75 -8.68
C ARG A 155 5.30 -6.08 -7.37
N PHE A 156 6.52 -5.53 -7.29
CA PHE A 156 7.04 -4.82 -6.13
C PHE A 156 6.91 -3.29 -6.25
N ILE A 157 6.32 -2.76 -7.32
CA ILE A 157 6.07 -1.32 -7.44
C ILE A 157 4.98 -0.95 -6.43
N ASN A 158 5.31 -0.09 -5.47
CA ASN A 158 4.37 0.32 -4.43
C ASN A 158 3.34 1.35 -4.90
N CYS A 159 2.29 1.52 -4.10
CA CYS A 159 1.30 2.58 -4.29
C CYS A 159 1.82 3.95 -3.81
N SER A 160 1.46 5.03 -4.50
CA SER A 160 1.58 6.40 -4.00
C SER A 160 0.41 7.27 -4.46
N CYS A 161 -0.05 8.18 -3.59
CA CYS A 161 -1.04 9.21 -3.93
C CYS A 161 -0.50 10.28 -4.90
N LYS A 162 0.82 10.34 -5.09
CA LYS A 162 1.48 11.19 -6.11
C LYS A 162 2.46 10.33 -6.90
N PRO A 163 1.94 9.40 -7.71
CA PRO A 163 2.78 8.40 -8.37
C PRO A 163 3.72 9.03 -9.40
N ASN A 164 4.83 8.35 -9.66
CA ASN A 164 5.77 8.71 -10.72
C ASN A 164 5.72 7.77 -11.93
N CYS A 165 4.93 6.69 -11.86
CA CYS A 165 4.64 5.75 -12.93
C CYS A 165 3.13 5.51 -13.08
N SER A 166 2.73 4.91 -14.20
CA SER A 166 1.39 4.34 -14.38
C SER A 166 1.42 3.03 -15.16
N PHE A 167 0.38 2.22 -14.98
CA PHE A 167 0.08 1.10 -15.87
C PHE A 167 -0.73 1.61 -17.05
N LYS A 168 -0.25 1.32 -18.27
CA LYS A 168 -0.96 1.60 -19.51
C LYS A 168 -1.38 0.28 -20.14
N SER A 169 -2.69 0.11 -20.35
CA SER A 169 -3.20 -1.01 -21.12
C SER A 169 -2.71 -0.90 -22.56
N VAL A 170 -2.04 -1.94 -23.03
CA VAL A 170 -1.61 -2.11 -24.41
C VAL A 170 -2.38 -3.32 -24.94
N SER A 171 -3.18 -3.09 -25.97
CA SER A 171 -3.89 -4.15 -26.68
C SER A 171 -3.62 -3.99 -28.17
N ALA A 172 -3.16 -5.05 -28.82
CA ALA A 172 -3.17 -5.12 -30.28
C ALA A 172 -4.54 -5.62 -30.79
N PRO A 173 -4.97 -5.30 -32.02
CA PRO A 173 -6.26 -5.75 -32.58
C PRO A 173 -6.47 -7.28 -32.61
N ARG A 174 -5.41 -8.06 -32.42
CA ARG A 174 -5.41 -9.53 -32.39
C ARG A 174 -5.00 -10.10 -31.03
N GLU A 175 -4.82 -9.26 -30.03
CA GLU A 175 -4.56 -9.69 -28.65
C GLU A 175 -5.90 -9.93 -27.93
N PRO A 176 -6.19 -11.18 -27.49
CA PRO A 176 -7.44 -11.56 -26.84
C PRO A 176 -7.59 -10.95 -25.45
N HIS A 177 -6.53 -10.40 -24.86
CA HIS A 177 -6.51 -9.76 -23.56
C HIS A 177 -5.49 -8.62 -23.55
N GLY A 178 -5.77 -7.56 -22.79
CA GLY A 178 -4.85 -6.44 -22.66
C GLY A 178 -3.62 -6.79 -21.83
N ARG A 179 -2.53 -6.09 -22.09
CA ARG A 179 -1.25 -6.20 -21.39
C ARG A 179 -0.98 -4.90 -20.66
N LEU A 180 -0.20 -4.94 -19.59
CA LEU A 180 0.08 -3.74 -18.79
C LEU A 180 1.53 -3.31 -18.98
N GLN A 181 1.71 -2.15 -19.61
CA GLN A 181 3.00 -1.50 -19.72
C GLN A 181 3.20 -0.50 -18.58
N VAL A 182 4.32 -0.61 -17.85
CA VAL A 182 4.74 0.38 -16.87
C VAL A 182 5.41 1.55 -17.59
N THR A 183 4.91 2.77 -17.40
CA THR A 183 5.45 3.99 -18.02
C THR A 183 5.66 5.09 -16.98
N THR A 184 6.76 5.85 -17.08
CA THR A 184 6.98 7.00 -16.19
C THR A 184 6.08 8.19 -16.53
N LEU A 185 5.56 8.86 -15.50
CA LEU A 185 4.76 10.09 -15.63
C LEU A 185 5.64 11.35 -15.65
N ARG A 186 6.83 11.27 -15.05
CA ARG A 186 7.85 12.32 -15.01
C ARG A 186 9.24 11.70 -15.01
N ALA A 187 10.28 12.53 -15.07
CA ALA A 187 11.63 12.03 -14.83
C ALA A 187 11.76 11.49 -13.40
N ILE A 188 12.54 10.42 -13.23
CA ILE A 188 12.81 9.75 -11.96
C ILE A 188 14.33 9.79 -11.74
N GLU A 189 14.75 10.27 -10.57
CA GLU A 189 16.18 10.36 -10.24
C GLU A 189 16.75 8.98 -9.83
N ALA A 190 18.07 8.83 -9.92
CA ALA A 190 18.73 7.64 -9.39
C ALA A 190 18.48 7.52 -7.86
N GLY A 191 18.19 6.31 -7.41
CA GLY A 191 17.80 5.99 -6.03
C GLY A 191 16.34 6.30 -5.69
N GLU A 192 15.57 6.91 -6.59
CA GLU A 192 14.15 7.19 -6.36
C GLU A 192 13.31 5.93 -6.58
N GLN A 193 12.31 5.71 -5.71
CA GLN A 193 11.39 4.58 -5.79
C GLN A 193 10.31 4.81 -6.85
N LEU A 194 10.00 3.79 -7.64
CA LEU A 194 8.86 3.77 -8.54
C LEU A 194 7.57 3.57 -7.75
N SER A 195 6.51 4.25 -8.16
CA SER A 195 5.18 4.12 -7.58
C SER A 195 4.08 4.37 -8.59
N VAL A 196 2.94 3.70 -8.40
CA VAL A 196 1.73 3.84 -9.22
C VAL A 196 0.52 4.14 -8.35
N ASP A 197 -0.57 4.57 -8.98
CA ASP A 197 -1.89 4.60 -8.37
C ASP A 197 -2.54 3.21 -8.53
N TYR A 198 -2.88 2.55 -7.43
CA TYR A 198 -3.52 1.23 -7.46
C TYR A 198 -5.00 1.26 -7.85
N GLY A 199 -5.68 2.39 -7.68
CA GLY A 199 -7.10 2.56 -8.01
C GLY A 199 -8.08 1.85 -7.08
N TRP A 200 -7.61 1.16 -6.03
CA TRP A 200 -8.43 0.28 -5.17
C TRP A 200 -9.39 0.99 -4.20
N TYR A 201 -9.44 2.31 -4.21
CA TYR A 201 -9.93 3.09 -3.05
C TYR A 201 -11.13 4.00 -3.31
N HIS A 202 -11.67 3.96 -4.53
CA HIS A 202 -12.85 4.73 -4.89
C HIS A 202 -14.13 3.90 -4.98
N ASP A 203 -14.08 2.59 -4.66
CA ASP A 203 -15.30 1.80 -4.62
C ASP A 203 -16.03 2.01 -3.26
N PRO A 204 -17.35 2.28 -3.28
CA PRO A 204 -18.10 2.55 -2.06
C PRO A 204 -18.13 1.40 -1.04
N ALA A 205 -18.03 0.15 -1.48
CA ALA A 205 -18.12 -1.01 -0.60
C ALA A 205 -16.87 -1.15 0.26
N THR A 206 -15.68 -1.00 -0.33
CA THR A 206 -14.41 -0.97 0.39
C THR A 206 -14.38 0.15 1.43
N LEU A 207 -14.82 1.36 1.06
CA LEU A 207 -14.89 2.47 2.00
C LEU A 207 -15.84 2.19 3.17
N ASP A 208 -16.96 1.52 2.91
CA ASP A 208 -17.90 1.11 3.96
C ASP A 208 -17.28 0.09 4.93
N ASP A 209 -16.53 -0.90 4.42
CA ASP A 209 -15.84 -1.88 5.26
C ASP A 209 -14.72 -1.24 6.10
N ILE A 210 -13.94 -0.32 5.53
CA ILE A 210 -12.93 0.45 6.27
C ILE A 210 -13.59 1.20 7.42
N ARG A 211 -14.72 1.87 7.15
CA ARG A 211 -15.47 2.66 8.14
C ARG A 211 -16.06 1.77 9.24
N LYS A 212 -16.56 0.58 8.91
CA LYS A 212 -17.03 -0.42 9.89
C LYS A 212 -15.89 -0.88 10.79
N GLU A 213 -14.74 -1.24 10.21
CA GLU A 213 -13.58 -1.71 10.98
C GLU A 213 -12.95 -0.59 11.82
N ALA A 214 -12.98 0.66 11.36
CA ALA A 214 -12.57 1.83 12.14
C ALA A 214 -13.45 2.02 13.38
N VAL A 215 -14.78 1.89 13.23
CA VAL A 215 -15.72 1.94 14.36
C VAL A 215 -15.49 0.79 15.32
N ALA A 216 -15.30 -0.43 14.82
CA ALA A 216 -15.01 -1.60 15.64
C ALA A 216 -13.69 -1.44 16.42
N ALA A 217 -12.64 -0.89 15.79
CA ALA A 217 -11.37 -0.57 16.44
C ALA A 217 -11.54 0.46 17.56
N TYR A 218 -12.20 1.58 17.26
CA TYR A 218 -12.46 2.63 18.24
C TYR A 218 -13.31 2.13 19.42
N THR A 219 -14.33 1.32 19.13
CA THR A 219 -15.22 0.75 20.17
C THR A 219 -14.47 -0.16 21.12
N SER A 220 -13.54 -0.97 20.59
CA SER A 220 -12.67 -1.81 21.40
C SER A 220 -11.75 -1.00 22.32
N ASP A 221 -11.25 0.14 21.84
CA ASP A 221 -10.32 1.00 22.57
C ASP A 221 -11.01 1.99 23.52
N LEU A 222 -12.32 2.22 23.36
CA LEU A 222 -13.08 3.23 24.07
C LEU A 222 -12.90 3.20 25.60
N PRO A 223 -12.96 2.05 26.29
CA PRO A 223 -12.77 2.03 27.75
C PRO A 223 -11.39 2.55 28.17
N HIS A 224 -10.36 2.29 27.37
CA HIS A 224 -8.99 2.73 27.65
C HIS A 224 -8.81 4.21 27.30
N LEU A 225 -9.37 4.66 26.17
CA LEU A 225 -9.43 6.09 25.83
C LEU A 225 -10.13 6.93 26.90
N GLN A 226 -11.20 6.41 27.50
CA GLN A 226 -11.91 7.06 28.61
C GLN A 226 -11.05 7.15 29.87
N ALA A 227 -10.25 6.13 30.16
CA ALA A 227 -9.31 6.15 31.29
C ALA A 227 -8.22 7.23 31.12
N LEU A 228 -7.78 7.53 29.89
CA LEU A 228 -6.80 8.59 29.59
C LEU A 228 -7.33 10.02 29.86
N GLN A 229 -8.61 10.18 30.18
CA GLN A 229 -9.20 11.49 30.48
C GLN A 229 -8.95 11.93 31.93
N LEU A 230 -8.31 11.07 32.73
CA LEU A 230 -7.91 11.35 34.09
C LEU A 230 -6.65 12.25 34.14
N SER A 231 -6.37 12.78 35.34
CA SER A 231 -5.36 13.83 35.56
C SER A 231 -3.92 13.39 35.21
N ASP A 232 -3.64 12.09 35.20
CA ASP A 232 -2.32 11.52 34.90
C ASP A 232 -2.47 10.23 34.05
N PRO A 233 -2.60 10.36 32.72
CA PRO A 233 -2.98 9.27 31.85
C PRO A 233 -1.76 8.40 31.53
N GLU A 234 -1.71 7.22 32.12
CA GLU A 234 -0.76 6.17 31.75
C GLU A 234 -1.49 5.08 30.96
N PRO A 235 -0.95 4.62 29.82
CA PRO A 235 -1.50 3.47 29.13
C PRO A 235 -1.37 2.23 30.01
N GLY A 236 -2.39 1.37 29.97
CA GLY A 236 -2.41 0.08 30.63
C GLY A 236 -1.53 -0.97 29.94
N GLU A 237 -1.13 -1.99 30.69
CA GLU A 237 -0.44 -3.15 30.14
C GLU A 237 -1.38 -3.91 29.18
N GLY A 238 -1.04 -3.94 27.89
CA GLY A 238 -1.86 -4.56 26.84
C GLY A 238 -2.70 -3.59 26.01
N ASP A 239 -2.59 -2.29 26.24
CA ASP A 239 -3.24 -1.26 25.42
C ASP A 239 -2.82 -1.34 23.94
N SER A 240 -3.75 -1.04 23.04
CA SER A 240 -3.47 -0.96 21.61
C SER A 240 -2.42 0.14 21.31
N GLU A 241 -1.68 -0.01 20.21
CA GLU A 241 -0.76 1.05 19.75
C GLU A 241 -1.49 2.39 19.61
N ALA A 242 -2.75 2.37 19.17
CA ALA A 242 -3.57 3.57 19.04
C ALA A 242 -3.77 4.28 20.39
N VAL A 243 -4.13 3.55 21.44
CA VAL A 243 -4.32 4.09 22.79
C VAL A 243 -3.01 4.64 23.35
N GLN A 244 -1.91 3.92 23.17
CA GLN A 244 -0.58 4.38 23.59
C GLN A 244 -0.20 5.71 22.91
N LEU A 245 -0.43 5.83 21.60
CA LEU A 245 -0.17 7.05 20.86
C LEU A 245 -1.04 8.23 21.29
N VAL A 246 -2.32 7.99 21.60
CA VAL A 246 -3.22 9.01 22.16
C VAL A 246 -2.73 9.46 23.54
N ALA A 247 -2.29 8.54 24.40
CA ALA A 247 -1.72 8.86 25.70
C ALA A 247 -0.46 9.73 25.58
N GLU A 248 0.46 9.36 24.69
CA GLU A 248 1.67 10.13 24.40
C GLU A 248 1.35 11.55 23.90
N ALA A 249 0.41 11.68 22.96
CA ALA A 249 -0.02 12.98 22.42
C ALA A 249 -0.64 13.88 23.51
N LEU A 250 -1.41 13.31 24.44
CA LEU A 250 -1.96 14.02 25.59
C LEU A 250 -0.88 14.51 26.56
N LYS A 251 0.12 13.67 26.84
CA LYS A 251 1.27 14.05 27.68
C LYS A 251 2.08 15.18 27.04
N GLU A 252 2.31 15.10 25.73
CA GLU A 252 2.99 16.17 24.98
C GLU A 252 2.27 17.51 25.13
N ALA A 253 0.94 17.51 24.95
CA ALA A 253 0.15 18.73 25.04
C ALA A 253 0.08 19.34 26.45
N ARG A 254 0.16 18.52 27.51
CA ARG A 254 0.14 18.95 28.92
C ARG A 254 1.51 19.40 29.45
N GLY A 255 2.61 19.09 28.74
CA GLY A 255 3.98 19.46 29.11
C GLY A 255 4.42 20.85 28.63
N ARG A 256 5.63 21.30 29.00
CA ARG A 256 6.26 22.47 28.35
C ARG A 256 6.48 22.14 26.87
N PRO A 257 6.26 23.09 25.93
CA PRO A 257 6.50 22.86 24.50
C PRO A 257 7.97 22.53 24.27
N GLY A 258 8.31 21.25 24.27
CA GLY A 258 9.58 20.76 23.77
C GLY A 258 9.62 21.04 22.27
N LEU A 259 10.83 21.20 21.71
CA LEU A 259 10.98 21.18 20.25
C LEU A 259 10.24 19.96 19.71
N ARG A 260 9.20 20.15 18.89
CA ARG A 260 8.49 19.09 18.17
C ARG A 260 9.53 18.16 17.54
N ARG A 261 9.76 17.01 18.17
CA ARG A 261 10.55 15.94 17.54
C ARG A 261 9.63 15.31 16.51
N ARG A 262 10.17 14.96 15.34
CA ARG A 262 9.38 14.19 14.38
C ARG A 262 8.88 12.92 15.08
N PRO A 263 7.58 12.58 15.00
CA PRO A 263 7.08 11.34 15.57
C PRO A 263 7.88 10.15 15.04
N HIS A 264 8.23 9.22 15.93
CA HIS A 264 9.01 8.02 15.58
C HIS A 264 8.17 6.96 14.84
N SER A 265 6.83 7.01 14.94
CA SER A 265 5.91 6.12 14.22
C SER A 265 5.05 6.90 13.21
N PHE A 266 4.68 6.24 12.11
CA PHE A 266 3.78 6.79 11.10
C PHE A 266 2.43 7.20 11.68
N LEU A 267 1.87 6.34 12.55
CA LEU A 267 0.58 6.55 13.19
C LEU A 267 0.59 7.75 14.15
N ALA A 268 1.71 8.01 14.84
CA ALA A 268 1.86 9.19 15.69
C ALA A 268 1.75 10.50 14.90
N GLY A 269 2.17 10.50 13.63
CA GLY A 269 2.02 11.65 12.74
C GLY A 269 0.58 11.97 12.33
N LEU A 270 -0.38 11.09 12.63
CA LEU A 270 -1.81 11.29 12.36
C LEU A 270 -2.53 12.03 13.49
N LEU A 271 -1.89 12.18 14.65
CA LEU A 271 -2.46 12.86 15.82
C LEU A 271 -1.99 14.31 15.88
N ASP A 272 -2.92 15.21 16.18
CA ASP A 272 -2.63 16.59 16.55
C ASP A 272 -2.81 16.73 18.07
N SER A 273 -1.69 16.80 18.79
CA SER A 273 -1.67 16.89 20.25
C SER A 273 -2.39 18.14 20.77
N GLU A 274 -2.34 19.27 20.05
CA GLU A 274 -3.02 20.51 20.43
C GLU A 274 -4.53 20.44 20.18
N ALA A 275 -4.96 19.84 19.07
CA ALA A 275 -6.39 19.59 18.81
C ALA A 275 -6.98 18.62 19.85
N LEU A 276 -6.23 17.60 20.24
CA LEU A 276 -6.62 16.61 21.24
C LEU A 276 -6.75 17.21 22.64
N ALA A 277 -5.81 18.07 23.05
CA ALA A 277 -5.93 18.80 24.32
C ALA A 277 -7.14 19.74 24.34
N ARG A 278 -7.32 20.56 23.28
CA ARG A 278 -8.49 21.45 23.15
C ARG A 278 -9.81 20.70 23.23
N PHE A 279 -9.89 19.50 22.65
CA PHE A 279 -11.07 18.64 22.73
C PHE A 279 -11.42 18.26 24.18
N LEU A 280 -10.43 17.84 24.98
CA LEU A 280 -10.68 17.46 26.38
C LEU A 280 -10.95 18.67 27.29
N GLU A 281 -10.21 19.77 27.08
CA GLU A 281 -10.35 21.04 27.81
C GLU A 281 -11.70 21.70 27.58
N SER A 282 -12.31 21.53 26.40
CA SER A 282 -13.66 22.02 26.12
C SER A 282 -14.76 21.21 26.82
N GLY A 283 -14.41 20.29 27.73
CA GLY A 283 -15.35 19.43 28.44
C GLY A 283 -15.88 18.24 27.63
N LYS A 284 -15.46 18.07 26.36
CA LYS A 284 -15.87 16.89 25.57
C LYS A 284 -15.16 15.64 26.08
N ARG A 285 -15.75 14.48 25.79
CA ARG A 285 -15.21 13.19 26.21
C ARG A 285 -15.25 12.17 25.07
N PHE A 286 -14.38 11.16 25.13
CA PHE A 286 -14.51 9.97 24.30
C PHE A 286 -15.78 9.24 24.71
N SER A 287 -16.71 9.14 23.78
CA SER A 287 -18.00 8.48 23.96
C SER A 287 -18.17 7.38 22.93
N GLU A 288 -19.20 6.56 23.11
CA GLU A 288 -19.60 5.55 22.14
C GLU A 288 -19.80 6.18 20.75
N ALA A 289 -19.32 5.48 19.72
CA ALA A 289 -19.48 5.87 18.34
C ALA A 289 -20.17 4.73 17.58
N THR A 290 -21.47 4.88 17.31
CA THR A 290 -22.25 3.89 16.53
C THR A 290 -22.03 4.01 15.03
N THR A 291 -21.41 5.11 14.58
CA THR A 291 -21.08 5.36 13.18
C THR A 291 -19.68 5.93 13.07
N TYR A 292 -19.09 5.81 11.88
CA TYR A 292 -17.76 6.36 11.59
C TYR A 292 -17.66 7.86 11.85
N ARG A 293 -18.73 8.61 11.54
CA ARG A 293 -18.82 10.05 11.79
C ARG A 293 -18.89 10.42 13.27
N ALA A 294 -19.25 9.47 14.13
CA ALA A 294 -19.32 9.69 15.58
C ALA A 294 -17.96 9.53 16.29
N ILE A 295 -16.93 8.99 15.62
CA ILE A 295 -15.57 8.97 16.18
C ILE A 295 -15.10 10.44 16.40
N PRO A 296 -14.44 10.82 17.51
CA PRO A 296 -14.01 12.20 17.69
C PRO A 296 -12.93 12.65 16.71
N ASP A 297 -13.06 13.88 16.18
CA ASP A 297 -12.15 14.44 15.16
C ASP A 297 -10.65 14.32 15.49
N PRO A 298 -10.18 14.53 16.74
CA PRO A 298 -8.75 14.46 17.06
C PRO A 298 -8.11 13.08 16.88
N VAL A 299 -8.91 12.01 16.91
CA VAL A 299 -8.44 10.62 16.78
C VAL A 299 -9.00 9.92 15.54
N TRP A 300 -9.91 10.57 14.84
CA TRP A 300 -10.65 10.01 13.71
C TRP A 300 -9.72 9.44 12.63
N LEU A 301 -8.69 10.20 12.25
CA LEU A 301 -7.73 9.82 11.22
C LEU A 301 -6.91 8.57 11.61
N LEU A 302 -6.53 8.47 12.88
CA LEU A 302 -5.84 7.29 13.41
C LEU A 302 -6.70 6.03 13.24
N TYR A 303 -7.98 6.11 13.60
CA TYR A 303 -8.90 4.97 13.49
C TYR A 303 -9.31 4.64 12.05
N GLU A 304 -9.36 5.61 11.14
CA GLU A 304 -9.53 5.34 9.69
C GLU A 304 -8.41 4.46 9.15
N VAL A 305 -7.16 4.79 9.49
CA VAL A 305 -5.98 4.02 9.06
C VAL A 305 -6.00 2.61 9.67
N LEU A 306 -6.37 2.48 10.95
CA LEU A 306 -6.51 1.16 11.59
C LEU A 306 -7.63 0.33 10.95
N GLY A 307 -8.74 0.97 10.58
CA GLY A 307 -9.81 0.33 9.81
C GLY A 307 -9.30 -0.20 8.48
N ALA A 308 -8.54 0.60 7.74
CA ALA A 308 -7.93 0.19 6.47
C ALA A 308 -6.94 -0.98 6.63
N GLU A 309 -6.13 -0.97 7.69
CA GLU A 309 -5.23 -2.08 8.02
C GLU A 309 -5.97 -3.38 8.33
N ARG A 310 -7.05 -3.30 9.12
CA ARG A 310 -7.95 -4.45 9.39
C ARG A 310 -8.63 -4.93 8.11
N VAL A 311 -8.86 -4.01 7.17
CA VAL A 311 -9.37 -4.31 5.83
C VAL A 311 -8.30 -4.86 4.88
N GLY A 312 -7.03 -4.94 5.29
CA GLY A 312 -5.94 -5.48 4.47
C GLY A 312 -5.38 -4.48 3.45
N ILE A 313 -5.80 -3.22 3.51
CA ILE A 313 -5.33 -2.14 2.64
C ILE A 313 -4.47 -1.20 3.49
N ALA A 314 -3.23 -1.57 3.77
CA ALA A 314 -2.32 -0.72 4.53
C ALA A 314 -1.58 0.24 3.58
N CYS A 315 -1.97 1.52 3.51
CA CYS A 315 -1.19 2.53 2.79
C CYS A 315 -0.08 3.09 3.69
N ARG A 316 1.17 2.86 3.31
CA ARG A 316 2.37 3.27 4.07
C ARG A 316 3.20 4.37 3.39
N CYS A 317 2.64 5.01 2.37
CA CYS A 317 3.28 6.05 1.57
C CYS A 317 3.86 7.22 2.39
N GLY A 318 3.30 7.49 3.58
CA GLY A 318 3.76 8.57 4.47
C GLY A 318 4.99 8.27 5.28
N ALA A 319 5.29 7.00 5.46
CA ALA A 319 6.45 6.58 6.20
C ALA A 319 7.70 6.51 5.33
N ASP A 320 7.54 6.52 4.01
CA ASP A 320 8.66 6.54 3.05
C ASP A 320 8.76 7.91 2.34
N PRO A 321 9.79 8.72 2.65
CA PRO A 321 10.00 10.02 2.01
C PRO A 321 10.17 9.96 0.49
N SER A 322 10.56 8.80 -0.07
CA SER A 322 10.65 8.61 -1.52
C SER A 322 9.27 8.50 -2.18
N LEU A 323 8.26 8.08 -1.43
CA LEU A 323 6.86 8.01 -1.88
C LEU A 323 6.09 9.30 -1.54
N ASN A 324 6.64 10.14 -0.64
CA ASN A 324 6.06 11.43 -0.28
C ASN A 324 7.10 12.46 0.22
N SER A 325 7.33 13.50 -0.59
CA SER A 325 8.30 14.57 -0.32
C SER A 325 7.93 15.53 0.83
N SER A 326 6.68 15.56 1.29
CA SER A 326 6.21 16.52 2.30
C SER A 326 6.25 16.02 3.74
N GLY A 327 6.58 14.73 3.95
CA GLY A 327 6.42 14.07 5.26
C GLY A 327 4.96 13.96 5.73
N ARG A 328 4.00 14.43 4.92
CA ARG A 328 2.56 14.39 5.14
C ARG A 328 1.91 13.58 4.03
N CYS A 329 1.86 12.26 4.17
CA CYS A 329 1.02 11.44 3.30
C CYS A 329 -0.27 11.30 4.05
N ALA A 330 -1.36 11.32 3.31
CA ALA A 330 -2.68 11.10 3.86
C ALA A 330 -2.77 9.82 4.71
N GLY A 331 -1.95 8.79 4.46
CA GLY A 331 -2.24 7.43 4.94
C GLY A 331 -3.54 6.85 4.40
N ILE A 332 -4.32 7.66 3.68
CA ILE A 332 -5.67 7.36 3.25
C ILE A 332 -5.62 7.15 1.74
N ILE A 333 -5.67 5.88 1.39
CA ILE A 333 -6.68 5.29 0.51
C ILE A 333 -7.86 6.26 0.32
N GLY A 334 -7.79 7.11 -0.71
CA GLY A 334 -8.95 7.88 -1.19
C GLY A 334 -9.11 9.35 -0.75
N ARG A 335 -8.12 10.04 -0.17
CA ARG A 335 -8.23 11.53 0.04
C ARG A 335 -7.13 12.34 -0.65
N PRO A 336 -7.50 13.35 -1.46
CA PRO A 336 -6.57 14.37 -1.91
C PRO A 336 -5.93 15.09 -0.71
N LEU A 337 -4.65 15.46 -0.89
CA LEU A 337 -3.76 16.08 0.12
C LEU A 337 -4.35 17.30 0.87
N GLN A 338 -5.39 17.93 0.34
CA GLN A 338 -5.99 19.16 0.85
C GLN A 338 -7.09 18.92 1.90
N VAL A 339 -7.76 17.76 1.92
CA VAL A 339 -8.91 17.53 2.82
C VAL A 339 -8.44 17.10 4.22
N ASN A 340 -7.32 16.39 4.34
CA ASN A 340 -6.84 15.84 5.62
C ASN A 340 -6.32 16.89 6.62
N PHE A 341 -6.06 18.11 6.14
CA PHE A 341 -5.63 19.23 6.99
C PHE A 341 -6.71 20.31 7.15
N ALA A 342 -7.82 20.20 6.42
CA ALA A 342 -8.95 21.12 6.52
C ALA A 342 -10.06 20.65 7.48
N GLY A 343 -10.01 19.38 7.91
CA GLY A 343 -11.02 18.76 8.78
C GLY A 343 -11.88 17.73 8.04
N ARG A 344 -12.94 17.25 8.69
CA ARG A 344 -13.95 16.34 8.09
C ARG A 344 -14.86 17.09 7.11
N ASP A 345 -14.32 17.59 6.00
CA ASP A 345 -15.17 18.08 4.90
C ASP A 345 -15.30 16.99 3.83
N GLU A 346 -16.48 16.36 3.79
CA GLU A 346 -16.98 15.58 2.64
C GLU A 346 -18.26 16.28 2.13
N SER A 347 -18.13 17.53 1.68
CA SER A 347 -19.18 18.18 0.89
C SER A 347 -19.23 17.63 -0.53
#